data_AF-A0A3N5N0Q8-F1
#
_entry.id   AF-A0A3N5N0Q8-F1
#
_cell.length_a   1.000
_cell.length_b   1.000
_cell.length_c   1.000
_cell.angle_alpha   90.00
_cell.angle_beta   90.00
_cell.angle_gamma   90.00
#
_symmetry.space_group_name_H-M   'P 1'
#
loop_
_entity.id
_entity.type
_entity.pdbx_description
1 polymer ?
#
loop_
_entity_poly.entity_id
_entity_poly.type
_entity_poly.pdbx_seq_one_letter_code
_entity_poly.pdbx_strand_id
1 'polypeptide(L)'
;MRQYPFSEFEEVLRLFMIAAACIGAILTSVFSLTHGITEVFPFLYILPIILVVYFYPKRAVLFALFISLMYISLVFLLASGDTNLMIIATAWFAIFMTIAVVASSYANQLLEERTRIRHIIDNSQDGIFCFSLNSGSLIAVNAKFAKVLRYERTDLIGRDISQIWTDADERAGFIHLVKTERKPLDTEILLRARDASVLRFVISPLQVTRDRVLCSAVDITGSMIADEEIQKTLEDLEEQVRARTAHLERINKELKAEILEHRRFESTIFPKGKDLPDNEVEGEK
;
A
#
# COMPACT_ATOMS: atom_id res chain seq x y z
N MET A 1 7.76 13.20 -21.77
CA MET A 1 9.07 13.52 -21.14
C MET A 1 9.29 15.03 -21.20
N ARG A 2 8.94 15.76 -20.13
CA ARG A 2 9.40 17.15 -19.92
C ARG A 2 10.50 17.04 -18.86
N GLN A 3 11.76 17.15 -19.26
CA GLN A 3 12.86 17.37 -18.32
C GLN A 3 12.63 18.74 -17.67
N TYR A 4 12.46 18.76 -16.36
CA TYR A 4 12.23 19.98 -15.59
C TYR A 4 13.57 20.74 -15.46
N PRO A 5 13.70 21.97 -15.97
CA PRO A 5 14.94 22.77 -15.81
C PRO A 5 15.22 23.16 -14.34
N PHE A 6 14.30 22.89 -13.42
CA PHE A 6 14.44 23.14 -11.99
C PHE A 6 15.40 22.16 -11.28
N SER A 7 15.53 20.92 -11.75
CA SER A 7 16.39 19.93 -11.07
C SER A 7 17.88 20.24 -11.22
N GLU A 8 18.28 20.74 -12.39
CA GLU A 8 19.68 21.12 -12.64
C GLU A 8 20.10 22.31 -11.78
N PHE A 9 19.21 23.30 -11.62
CA PHE A 9 19.47 24.45 -10.74
C PHE A 9 19.60 24.04 -9.27
N GLU A 10 18.75 23.13 -8.79
CA GLU A 10 18.88 22.60 -7.42
C GLU A 10 20.18 21.83 -7.21
N GLU A 11 20.61 21.00 -8.17
CA GLU A 11 21.87 20.27 -8.08
C GLU A 11 23.07 21.22 -8.05
N VAL A 12 23.08 22.23 -8.91
CA VAL A 12 24.13 23.28 -8.92
C VAL A 12 24.17 24.01 -7.58
N LEU A 13 23.01 24.38 -7.02
CA LEU A 13 22.93 25.05 -5.73
C LEU A 13 23.47 24.17 -4.59
N ARG A 14 23.15 22.87 -4.57
CA ARG A 14 23.66 21.91 -3.59
C ARG A 14 25.18 21.79 -3.66
N LEU A 15 25.73 21.66 -4.87
CA LEU A 15 27.17 21.59 -5.08
C LEU A 15 27.87 22.89 -4.67
N PHE A 16 27.28 24.05 -4.99
CA PHE A 16 27.78 25.35 -4.56
C PHE A 16 27.82 25.49 -3.04
N MET A 17 26.75 25.09 -2.33
CA MET A 17 26.72 25.11 -0.86
C MET A 17 27.81 24.23 -0.25
N ILE A 18 28.00 23.01 -0.77
CA ILE A 18 29.05 22.09 -0.28
C ILE A 18 30.43 22.69 -0.55
N ALA A 19 30.68 23.22 -1.74
CA ALA A 19 31.96 23.82 -2.10
C ALA A 19 32.28 25.05 -1.24
N ALA A 20 31.31 25.94 -1.03
CA ALA A 20 31.45 27.11 -0.17
C ALA A 20 31.77 26.70 1.29
N ALA A 21 31.10 25.68 1.81
CA ALA A 21 31.37 25.16 3.15
C ALA A 21 32.79 24.56 3.27
N CYS A 22 33.25 23.82 2.26
CA CYS A 22 34.62 23.28 2.23
C CYS A 22 35.67 24.40 2.16
N ILE A 23 35.49 25.36 1.25
CA ILE A 23 36.39 26.50 1.10
C ILE A 23 36.45 27.31 2.40
N GLY A 24 35.30 27.59 3.02
CA GLY A 24 35.22 28.28 4.30
C GLY A 24 35.97 27.54 5.41
N ALA A 25 35.79 26.22 5.52
CA ALA A 25 36.49 25.39 6.50
C ALA A 25 38.01 25.42 6.28
N ILE A 26 38.46 25.26 5.02
CA ILE A 26 39.90 25.27 4.67
C ILE A 26 40.52 26.65 4.93
N LEU A 27 39.91 27.73 4.43
CA LEU A 27 40.43 29.09 4.62
C LEU A 27 40.52 29.45 6.09
N THR A 28 39.50 29.12 6.88
CA THR A 28 39.53 29.36 8.32
C THR A 28 40.61 28.52 8.99
N SER A 29 40.82 27.28 8.57
CA SER A 29 41.90 26.44 9.11
C SER A 29 43.27 27.04 8.85
N VAL A 30 43.53 27.51 7.63
CA VAL A 30 44.81 28.17 7.26
C VAL A 30 45.01 29.43 8.11
N PHE A 31 43.98 30.27 8.23
CA PHE A 31 44.03 31.48 9.05
C PHE A 31 44.26 31.17 10.53
N SER A 32 43.52 30.22 11.09
CA SER A 32 43.61 29.82 12.49
C SER A 32 44.98 29.23 12.83
N LEU A 33 45.51 28.33 12.00
CA LEU A 33 46.83 27.72 12.21
C LEU A 33 47.98 28.75 12.11
N THR A 34 47.89 29.71 11.20
CA THR A 34 48.90 30.78 11.06
C THR A 34 48.90 31.79 12.20
N HIS A 35 47.78 31.93 12.92
CA HIS A 35 47.62 32.84 14.07
C HIS A 35 47.67 32.12 15.42
N GLY A 36 47.94 30.80 15.44
CA GLY A 36 48.03 30.00 16.67
C GLY A 36 46.69 29.73 17.36
N ILE A 37 45.56 29.86 16.66
CA ILE A 37 44.23 29.55 17.17
C ILE A 37 43.92 28.09 16.83
N THR A 38 43.80 27.21 17.82
CA THR A 38 43.69 25.76 17.58
C THR A 38 42.31 25.16 17.87
N GLU A 39 41.45 25.90 18.58
CA GLU A 39 40.23 25.33 19.18
C GLU A 39 39.02 25.29 18.24
N VAL A 40 38.84 26.31 17.38
CA VAL A 40 37.53 26.57 16.74
C VAL A 40 37.40 25.99 15.33
N PHE A 41 38.49 25.94 14.57
CA PHE A 41 38.44 25.60 13.15
C PHE A 41 38.00 24.15 12.83
N PRO A 42 38.24 23.11 13.66
CA PRO A 42 37.80 21.74 13.34
C PRO A 42 36.27 21.63 13.26
N PHE A 43 35.53 22.41 14.06
CA PHE A 43 34.07 22.39 14.04
C PHE A 43 33.48 22.80 12.67
N LEU A 44 34.20 23.59 11.88
CA LEU A 44 33.75 24.02 10.55
C LEU A 44 33.71 22.88 9.52
N TYR A 45 34.45 21.78 9.75
CA TYR A 45 34.42 20.59 8.89
C TYR A 45 33.16 19.74 9.08
N ILE A 46 32.44 19.94 10.19
CA ILE A 46 31.17 19.23 10.44
C ILE A 46 30.11 19.69 9.43
N LEU A 47 30.08 20.98 9.07
CA LEU A 47 29.11 21.54 8.13
C LEU A 47 29.14 20.87 6.74
N PRO A 48 30.28 20.79 6.01
CA PRO A 48 30.33 20.10 4.73
C PRO A 48 30.03 18.61 4.86
N ILE A 49 30.43 17.95 5.96
CA ILE A 49 30.10 16.54 6.21
C ILE A 49 28.57 16.36 6.31
N ILE A 50 27.89 17.16 7.13
CA ILE A 50 26.43 17.10 7.30
C ILE A 50 25.71 17.40 5.97
N LEU A 51 26.17 18.39 5.20
CA LEU A 51 25.58 18.71 3.90
C LEU A 51 25.66 17.53 2.92
N VAL A 52 26.81 16.84 2.87
CA VAL A 52 26.95 15.65 2.01
C VAL A 52 26.14 14.47 2.54
N VAL A 53 26.05 14.26 3.85
CA VAL A 53 25.15 13.25 4.44
C VAL A 53 23.70 13.51 4.04
N TYR A 54 23.25 14.77 4.07
CA TYR A 54 21.88 15.14 3.74
C TYR A 54 21.56 14.97 2.24
N PHE A 55 22.43 15.45 1.35
CA PHE A 55 22.16 15.40 -0.09
C PHE A 55 22.57 14.09 -0.75
N TYR A 56 23.64 13.44 -0.26
CA TYR A 56 24.28 12.28 -0.89
C TYR A 56 24.73 11.24 0.15
N PRO A 57 23.81 10.67 0.97
CA PRO A 57 24.16 9.80 2.10
C PRO A 57 25.00 8.58 1.68
N LYS A 58 24.76 8.01 0.50
CA LYS A 58 25.52 6.87 -0.04
C LYS A 58 26.99 7.17 -0.34
N ARG A 59 27.36 8.43 -0.56
CA ARG A 59 28.74 8.88 -0.86
C ARG A 59 29.39 9.62 0.30
N ALA A 60 28.64 9.90 1.36
CA ALA A 60 29.08 10.75 2.47
C ALA A 60 30.28 10.20 3.24
N VAL A 61 30.38 8.89 3.43
CA VAL A 61 31.51 8.27 4.15
C VAL A 61 32.82 8.46 3.38
N LEU A 62 32.80 8.24 2.06
CA LEU A 62 33.98 8.44 1.20
C LEU A 62 34.42 9.92 1.18
N PHE A 63 33.44 10.83 1.11
CA PHE A 63 33.68 12.26 1.16
C PHE A 63 34.28 12.69 2.52
N ALA A 64 33.74 12.19 3.62
CA ALA A 64 34.24 12.46 4.96
C ALA A 64 35.66 11.93 5.16
N LEU A 65 36.00 10.77 4.58
CA LEU A 65 37.36 10.27 4.58
C LEU A 65 38.31 11.25 3.88
N PHE A 66 37.94 11.72 2.68
CA PHE A 66 38.75 12.67 1.92
C PHE A 66 38.95 14.00 2.67
N ILE A 67 37.86 14.59 3.20
CA ILE A 67 37.94 15.87 3.90
C ILE A 67 38.71 15.76 5.21
N SER A 68 38.62 14.62 5.91
CA SER A 68 39.35 14.38 7.16
C SER A 68 40.85 14.13 6.90
N LEU A 69 41.20 13.44 5.81
CA LEU A 69 42.60 13.29 5.38
C LEU A 69 43.21 14.64 4.98
N MET A 70 42.46 15.46 4.25
CA MET A 70 42.88 16.81 3.90
C MET A 70 43.09 17.68 5.16
N TYR A 71 42.19 17.58 6.15
CA TYR A 71 42.34 18.25 7.44
C TYR A 71 43.63 17.85 8.17
N ILE A 72 43.89 16.55 8.35
CA ILE A 72 45.13 16.07 8.98
C ILE A 72 46.35 16.55 8.18
N SER A 73 46.31 16.46 6.85
CA SER A 73 47.42 16.89 6.00
C SER A 73 47.71 18.39 6.15
N LEU A 74 46.67 19.21 6.31
CA LEU A 74 46.82 20.65 6.51
C LEU A 74 47.46 20.97 7.87
N VAL A 75 47.01 20.30 8.92
CA VAL A 75 47.60 20.43 10.26
C VAL A 75 49.07 20.01 10.25
N PHE A 76 49.39 18.89 9.60
CA PHE A 76 50.77 18.40 9.49
C PHE A 76 51.68 19.39 8.75
N LEU A 77 51.19 20.01 7.67
CA LEU A 77 51.98 20.92 6.85
C LEU A 77 52.22 22.28 7.52
N LEU A 78 51.21 22.85 8.19
CA LEU A 78 51.26 24.22 8.71
C LEU A 78 51.73 24.32 10.16
N ALA A 79 51.51 23.29 10.97
CA ALA A 79 51.90 23.26 12.38
C ALA A 79 53.07 22.29 12.63
N SER A 80 53.95 22.14 11.64
CA SER A 80 55.09 21.23 11.69
C SER A 80 55.92 21.46 12.96
N GLY A 81 55.87 20.51 13.90
CA GLY A 81 56.62 20.54 15.16
C GLY A 81 55.78 20.51 16.43
N ASP A 82 54.46 20.76 16.37
CA ASP A 82 53.57 20.62 17.54
C ASP A 82 52.95 19.22 17.60
N THR A 83 53.56 18.35 18.42
CA THR A 83 53.08 16.97 18.63
C THR A 83 51.69 16.92 19.27
N ASN A 84 51.32 17.90 20.09
CA ASN A 84 50.01 17.92 20.76
C ASN A 84 48.91 18.16 19.73
N LEU A 85 49.13 19.09 18.80
CA LEU A 85 48.15 19.41 17.77
C LEU A 85 47.92 18.22 16.82
N MET A 86 48.95 17.41 16.54
CA MET A 86 48.79 16.18 15.76
C MET A 86 47.91 15.14 16.46
N ILE A 87 48.05 14.97 17.78
CA ILE A 87 47.19 14.07 18.57
C ILE A 87 45.74 14.57 18.58
N ILE A 88 45.53 15.87 18.72
CA ILE A 88 44.19 16.47 18.65
C ILE A 88 43.59 16.29 17.25
N ALA A 89 44.39 16.43 16.19
CA ALA A 89 43.93 16.25 14.82
C ALA A 89 43.53 14.81 14.50
N THR A 90 44.23 13.81 15.04
CA THR A 90 43.83 12.40 14.89
C THR A 90 42.54 12.10 15.63
N ALA A 91 42.31 12.70 16.81
CA ALA A 91 41.03 12.60 17.51
C ALA A 91 39.89 13.21 16.68
N TRP A 92 40.10 14.41 16.09
CA TRP A 92 39.11 15.04 15.21
C TRP A 92 38.80 14.21 13.96
N PHE A 93 39.80 13.59 13.33
CA PHE A 93 39.58 12.67 12.23
C PHE A 93 38.66 11.51 12.63
N ALA A 94 38.90 10.90 13.79
CA ALA A 94 38.04 9.83 14.31
C ALA A 94 36.61 10.34 14.57
N ILE A 95 36.45 11.56 15.10
CA ILE A 95 35.14 12.20 15.31
C ILE A 95 34.42 12.43 13.98
N PHE A 96 35.07 13.02 12.98
CA PHE A 96 34.48 13.26 11.66
C PHE A 96 34.03 11.97 10.99
N MET A 97 34.86 10.93 11.04
CA MET A 97 34.52 9.61 10.52
C MET A 97 33.32 8.99 11.26
N THR A 98 33.30 9.08 12.60
CA THR A 98 32.21 8.54 13.40
C THR A 98 30.90 9.26 13.09
N ILE A 99 30.89 10.60 13.04
CA ILE A 99 29.72 11.40 12.66
C ILE A 99 29.25 11.02 11.26
N ALA A 100 30.16 10.95 10.29
CA ALA A 100 29.81 10.65 8.91
C ALA A 100 29.20 9.25 8.76
N VAL A 101 29.77 8.23 9.41
CA VAL A 101 29.27 6.85 9.37
C VAL A 101 27.91 6.74 10.04
N VAL A 102 27.75 7.28 11.26
CA VAL A 102 26.49 7.20 12.01
C VAL A 102 25.39 7.97 11.27
N ALA A 103 25.67 9.20 10.84
CA ALA A 103 24.69 10.03 10.17
C ALA A 103 24.34 9.48 8.77
N SER A 104 25.31 8.96 8.01
CA SER A 104 25.06 8.28 6.72
C SER A 104 24.23 7.01 6.88
N SER A 105 24.53 6.18 7.88
CA SER A 105 23.77 4.96 8.18
C SER A 105 22.32 5.29 8.50
N TYR A 106 22.08 6.25 9.41
CA TYR A 106 20.75 6.69 9.77
C TYR A 106 19.98 7.29 8.58
N ALA A 107 20.63 8.14 7.78
CA ALA A 107 20.03 8.73 6.59
C ALA A 107 19.66 7.67 5.54
N ASN A 108 20.52 6.68 5.30
CA ASN A 108 20.24 5.57 4.38
C ASN A 108 19.09 4.70 4.89
N GLN A 109 19.08 4.34 6.17
CA GLN A 109 18.02 3.53 6.78
C GLN A 109 16.65 4.21 6.67
N LEU A 110 16.59 5.52 6.93
CA LEU A 110 15.36 6.30 6.75
C LEU A 110 14.89 6.31 5.30
N LEU A 111 15.81 6.43 4.34
CA LEU A 111 15.49 6.42 2.92
C LEU A 111 14.96 5.05 2.48
N GLU A 112 15.58 3.98 2.95
CA GLU A 112 15.17 2.60 2.68
C GLU A 112 13.79 2.30 3.27
N GLU A 113 13.55 2.64 4.54
CA GLU A 113 12.24 2.45 5.17
C GLU A 113 11.14 3.26 4.47
N ARG A 114 11.40 4.52 4.10
CA ARG A 114 10.44 5.32 3.33
C ARG A 114 10.12 4.68 1.98
N THR A 115 11.14 4.15 1.31
CA THR A 115 10.99 3.50 0.00
C THR A 115 10.20 2.20 0.15
N ARG A 116 10.51 1.40 1.16
CA ARG A 116 9.80 0.16 1.51
C ARG A 116 8.33 0.42 1.78
N ILE A 117 8.00 1.38 2.64
CA ILE A 117 6.61 1.76 2.94
C ILE A 117 5.88 2.20 1.67
N ARG A 118 6.52 3.02 0.83
CA ARG A 118 5.93 3.44 -0.45
C ARG A 118 5.63 2.23 -1.34
N HIS A 119 6.57 1.29 -1.47
CA HIS A 119 6.35 0.08 -2.26
C HIS A 119 5.21 -0.79 -1.71
N ILE A 120 5.10 -0.94 -0.39
CA ILE A 120 3.99 -1.67 0.23
C ILE A 120 2.65 -1.00 -0.12
N ILE A 121 2.57 0.33 0.00
CA ILE A 121 1.36 1.09 -0.28
C ILE A 121 0.99 1.03 -1.78
N ASP A 122 1.96 1.22 -2.66
CA ASP A 122 1.72 1.28 -4.12
C ASP A 122 1.44 -0.11 -4.73
N ASN A 123 1.91 -1.20 -4.11
CA ASN A 123 1.61 -2.57 -4.54
C ASN A 123 0.46 -3.24 -3.76
N SER A 124 -0.22 -2.52 -2.86
CA SER A 124 -1.41 -3.03 -2.19
C SER A 124 -2.51 -3.36 -3.22
N GLN A 125 -3.25 -4.44 -2.99
CA GLN A 125 -4.43 -4.77 -3.80
C GLN A 125 -5.59 -3.83 -3.53
N ASP A 126 -5.61 -3.21 -2.34
CA ASP A 126 -6.60 -2.22 -1.95
C ASP A 126 -6.23 -0.85 -2.47
N GLY A 127 -7.24 -0.03 -2.75
CA GLY A 127 -7.05 1.39 -2.91
C GLY A 127 -6.68 2.02 -1.56
N ILE A 128 -5.59 2.76 -1.50
CA ILE A 128 -5.18 3.47 -0.29
C ILE A 128 -5.21 4.96 -0.59
N PHE A 129 -5.91 5.74 0.24
CA PHE A 129 -5.91 7.19 0.15
C PHE A 129 -5.91 7.84 1.52
N CYS A 130 -5.40 9.06 1.59
CA CYS A 130 -5.39 9.88 2.79
C CYS A 130 -5.95 11.25 2.44
N PHE A 131 -6.84 11.78 3.27
CA PHE A 131 -7.42 13.11 3.09
C PHE A 131 -7.42 13.90 4.40
N SER A 132 -7.52 15.24 4.28
CA SER A 132 -7.66 16.11 5.43
C SER A 132 -9.11 16.26 5.86
N LEU A 133 -9.38 16.15 7.17
CA LEU A 133 -10.70 16.39 7.74
C LEU A 133 -11.12 17.87 7.74
N ASN A 134 -10.16 18.79 7.62
CA ASN A 134 -10.42 20.24 7.66
C ASN A 134 -10.72 20.79 6.27
N SER A 135 -9.90 20.43 5.28
CA SER A 135 -10.05 20.92 3.90
C SER A 135 -10.76 19.95 2.96
N GLY A 136 -10.95 18.69 3.35
CA GLY A 136 -11.44 17.63 2.45
C GLY A 136 -10.44 17.22 1.35
N SER A 137 -9.25 17.83 1.31
CA SER A 137 -8.29 17.59 0.22
C SER A 137 -7.60 16.25 0.36
N LEU A 138 -7.49 15.51 -0.75
CA LEU A 138 -6.69 14.29 -0.86
C LEU A 138 -5.20 14.62 -0.74
N ILE A 139 -4.56 14.13 0.31
CA ILE A 139 -3.13 14.36 0.62
C ILE A 139 -2.26 13.32 -0.10
N ALA A 140 -2.71 12.07 -0.11
CA ALA A 140 -1.99 10.97 -0.74
C ALA A 140 -2.98 9.95 -1.29
N VAL A 141 -2.61 9.33 -2.40
CA VAL A 141 -3.32 8.20 -3.01
C VAL A 141 -2.27 7.21 -3.51
N ASN A 142 -2.56 5.91 -3.44
CA ASN A 142 -1.74 4.88 -4.06
C ASN A 142 -2.12 4.68 -5.54
N ALA A 143 -1.27 3.95 -6.28
CA ALA A 143 -1.49 3.68 -7.69
C ALA A 143 -2.80 2.91 -7.96
N LYS A 144 -3.15 1.95 -7.08
CA LYS A 144 -4.37 1.13 -7.22
C LYS A 144 -5.64 1.98 -7.16
N PHE A 145 -5.79 2.84 -6.17
CA PHE A 145 -6.98 3.69 -5.99
C PHE A 145 -7.20 4.61 -7.20
N ALA A 146 -6.14 5.28 -7.66
CA ALA A 146 -6.20 6.14 -8.84
C ALA A 146 -6.61 5.35 -10.10
N LYS A 147 -6.01 4.15 -10.29
CA LYS A 147 -6.30 3.27 -11.43
C LYS A 147 -7.76 2.80 -11.44
N VAL A 148 -8.30 2.36 -10.31
CA VAL A 148 -9.69 1.88 -10.22
C VAL A 148 -10.67 3.02 -10.52
N LEU A 149 -10.43 4.22 -10.00
CA LEU A 149 -11.26 5.40 -10.29
C LEU A 149 -11.00 6.03 -11.68
N ARG A 150 -10.09 5.47 -12.48
CA ARG A 150 -9.74 5.95 -13.84
C ARG A 150 -9.17 7.38 -13.86
N TYR A 151 -8.45 7.76 -12.81
CA TYR A 151 -7.72 9.03 -12.71
C TYR A 151 -6.22 8.83 -12.75
N GLU A 152 -5.48 9.88 -13.13
CA GLU A 152 -4.06 9.93 -12.78
C GLU A 152 -3.88 10.31 -11.32
N ARG A 153 -2.80 9.81 -10.70
CA ARG A 153 -2.46 10.10 -9.30
C ARG A 153 -2.36 11.62 -9.05
N THR A 154 -1.73 12.33 -9.98
CA THR A 154 -1.54 13.79 -9.96
C THR A 154 -2.84 14.56 -10.11
N ASP A 155 -3.85 13.98 -10.76
CA ASP A 155 -5.16 14.58 -10.84
C ASP A 155 -5.87 14.53 -9.49
N LEU A 156 -5.72 13.46 -8.71
CA LEU A 156 -6.42 13.29 -7.44
C LEU A 156 -5.78 14.05 -6.28
N ILE A 157 -4.45 14.09 -6.20
CA ILE A 157 -3.75 14.75 -5.09
C ILE A 157 -4.08 16.25 -5.08
N GLY A 158 -4.48 16.77 -3.91
CA GLY A 158 -4.84 18.16 -3.68
C GLY A 158 -6.31 18.47 -3.98
N ARG A 159 -7.04 17.62 -4.71
CA ARG A 159 -8.48 17.81 -4.95
C ARG A 159 -9.30 17.48 -3.73
N ASP A 160 -10.46 18.12 -3.63
CA ASP A 160 -11.46 17.81 -2.62
C ASP A 160 -12.08 16.44 -2.90
N ILE A 161 -12.11 15.58 -1.88
CA ILE A 161 -12.67 14.23 -1.94
C ILE A 161 -14.15 14.21 -2.33
N SER A 162 -14.88 15.31 -2.13
CA SER A 162 -16.27 15.47 -2.61
C SER A 162 -16.44 15.30 -4.10
N GLN A 163 -15.42 15.61 -4.91
CA GLN A 163 -15.53 15.53 -6.36
C GLN A 163 -15.68 14.08 -6.86
N ILE A 164 -15.25 13.11 -6.06
CA ILE A 164 -15.37 11.68 -6.35
C ILE A 164 -16.46 11.01 -5.52
N TRP A 165 -17.07 11.70 -4.55
CA TRP A 165 -18.15 11.14 -3.74
C TRP A 165 -19.49 11.29 -4.45
N THR A 166 -20.34 10.27 -4.39
CA THR A 166 -21.62 10.29 -5.13
C THR A 166 -22.68 11.12 -4.41
N ASP A 167 -22.75 11.01 -3.08
CA ASP A 167 -23.71 11.71 -2.21
C ASP A 167 -23.00 12.55 -1.14
N ALA A 168 -23.46 13.79 -0.95
CA ALA A 168 -22.94 14.71 0.05
C ALA A 168 -23.35 14.34 1.48
N ASP A 169 -24.53 13.73 1.67
CA ASP A 169 -25.06 13.35 2.98
C ASP A 169 -24.36 12.10 3.52
N GLU A 170 -24.14 11.08 2.68
CA GLU A 170 -23.31 9.91 3.02
C GLU A 170 -21.90 10.34 3.45
N ARG A 171 -21.29 11.28 2.72
CA ARG A 171 -19.98 11.83 3.05
C ARG A 171 -20.00 12.54 4.41
N ALA A 172 -21.02 13.37 4.68
CA ALA A 172 -21.13 14.07 5.95
C ALA A 172 -21.29 13.09 7.12
N GLY A 173 -22.09 12.04 6.93
CA GLY A 173 -22.23 10.93 7.87
C GLY A 173 -20.91 10.22 8.14
N PHE A 174 -20.15 9.89 7.08
CA PHE A 174 -18.84 9.27 7.20
C PHE A 174 -17.83 10.17 7.95
N ILE A 175 -17.75 11.46 7.62
CA ILE A 175 -16.86 12.40 8.32
C ILE A 175 -17.25 12.53 9.79
N HIS A 176 -18.55 12.56 10.10
CA HIS A 176 -19.04 12.59 11.47
C HIS A 176 -18.68 11.32 12.23
N LEU A 177 -18.85 10.15 11.60
CA LEU A 177 -18.48 8.85 12.15
C LEU A 177 -17.00 8.81 12.52
N VAL A 178 -16.11 9.18 11.58
CA VAL A 178 -14.66 9.17 11.81
C VAL A 178 -14.23 10.15 12.91
N LYS A 179 -14.96 11.26 13.11
CA LYS A 179 -14.69 12.23 14.18
C LYS A 179 -15.17 11.76 15.56
N THR A 180 -16.27 11.00 15.60
CA THR A 180 -17.00 10.68 16.84
C THR A 180 -16.65 9.28 17.35
N GLU A 181 -16.52 8.31 16.45
CA GLU A 181 -16.24 6.92 16.78
C GLU A 181 -14.75 6.60 16.58
N ARG A 182 -14.10 6.15 17.66
CA ARG A 182 -12.67 5.75 17.64
C ARG A 182 -12.44 4.32 17.15
N LYS A 183 -13.48 3.61 16.71
CA LYS A 183 -13.37 2.24 16.20
C LYS A 183 -13.56 2.25 14.69
N PRO A 184 -12.70 1.55 13.93
CA PRO A 184 -12.90 1.41 12.50
C PRO A 184 -14.16 0.56 12.28
N LEU A 185 -15.22 1.18 11.78
CA LEU A 185 -16.33 0.46 11.19
C LEU A 185 -16.16 0.51 9.68
N ASP A 186 -16.07 -0.65 9.06
CA ASP A 186 -16.04 -0.76 7.62
C ASP A 186 -17.35 -0.21 7.07
N THR A 187 -17.25 0.79 6.20
CA THR A 187 -18.41 1.51 5.67
C THR A 187 -18.47 1.35 4.17
N GLU A 188 -19.60 0.89 3.65
CA GLU A 188 -19.87 0.90 2.22
C GLU A 188 -20.13 2.31 1.73
N ILE A 189 -19.47 2.69 0.64
CA ILE A 189 -19.65 3.97 -0.01
C ILE A 189 -19.70 3.83 -1.52
N LEU A 190 -20.27 4.84 -2.17
CA LEU A 190 -20.30 4.96 -3.62
C LEU A 190 -19.39 6.09 -4.09
N LEU A 191 -18.42 5.74 -4.93
CA LEU A 191 -17.51 6.69 -5.57
C LEU A 191 -17.77 6.77 -7.07
N ARG A 192 -17.58 7.96 -7.63
CA ARG A 192 -17.71 8.24 -9.06
C ARG A 192 -16.33 8.28 -9.71
N ALA A 193 -16.12 7.39 -10.67
CA ALA A 193 -14.93 7.37 -11.52
C ALA A 193 -14.92 8.53 -12.53
N ARG A 194 -13.77 8.75 -13.18
CA ARG A 194 -13.59 9.84 -14.16
C ARG A 194 -14.55 9.78 -15.35
N ASP A 195 -14.91 8.59 -15.80
CA ASP A 195 -15.86 8.36 -16.89
C ASP A 195 -17.32 8.25 -16.42
N ALA A 196 -17.60 8.78 -15.23
CA ALA A 196 -18.91 8.82 -14.59
C ALA A 196 -19.50 7.48 -14.14
N SER A 197 -18.78 6.35 -14.27
CA SER A 197 -19.24 5.09 -13.67
C SER A 197 -19.25 5.18 -12.14
N VAL A 198 -20.28 4.63 -11.51
CA VAL A 198 -20.37 4.52 -10.06
C VAL A 198 -19.78 3.19 -9.63
N LEU A 199 -18.82 3.23 -8.72
CA LEU A 199 -18.12 2.08 -8.16
C LEU A 199 -18.40 2.00 -6.67
N ARG A 200 -18.61 0.78 -6.18
CA ARG A 200 -18.92 0.51 -4.77
C ARG A 200 -17.67 0.08 -4.05
N PHE A 201 -17.37 0.75 -2.94
CA PHE A 201 -16.21 0.46 -2.11
C PHE A 201 -16.63 0.16 -0.69
N VAL A 202 -15.94 -0.78 -0.06
CA VAL A 202 -15.88 -0.88 1.41
C VAL A 202 -14.65 -0.12 1.87
N ILE A 203 -14.83 0.83 2.79
CA ILE A 203 -13.75 1.66 3.31
C ILE A 203 -13.54 1.41 4.79
N SER A 204 -12.27 1.18 5.15
CA SER A 204 -11.79 1.09 6.52
C SER A 204 -10.99 2.35 6.86
N PRO A 205 -11.55 3.30 7.63
CA PRO A 205 -10.85 4.51 8.04
C PRO A 205 -9.94 4.28 9.24
N LEU A 206 -8.75 4.88 9.20
CA LEU A 206 -7.78 4.95 10.27
C LEU A 206 -7.34 6.40 10.47
N GLN A 207 -7.63 6.97 11.64
CA GLN A 207 -7.18 8.31 11.98
C GLN A 207 -5.67 8.29 12.30
N VAL A 208 -4.87 8.93 11.44
CA VAL A 208 -3.39 8.97 11.60
C VAL A 208 -2.97 10.15 12.47
N THR A 209 -3.66 11.28 12.33
CA THR A 209 -3.47 12.50 13.14
C THR A 209 -4.83 13.16 13.37
N ARG A 210 -4.91 14.20 14.21
CA ARG A 210 -6.18 14.91 14.48
C ARG A 210 -6.91 15.36 13.19
N ASP A 211 -6.15 15.78 12.18
CA ASP A 211 -6.70 16.37 10.95
C ASP A 211 -6.55 15.48 9.71
N ARG A 212 -6.06 14.24 9.84
CA ARG A 212 -5.81 13.34 8.69
C ARG A 212 -6.31 11.93 8.93
N VAL A 213 -6.98 11.41 7.92
CA VAL A 213 -7.55 10.06 7.90
C VAL A 213 -6.93 9.33 6.73
N LEU A 214 -6.43 8.13 6.99
CA LEU A 214 -6.00 7.16 5.99
C LEU A 214 -7.13 6.14 5.83
N CYS A 215 -7.45 5.80 4.59
CA CYS A 215 -8.51 4.86 4.25
C CYS A 215 -7.93 3.75 3.38
N SER A 216 -8.23 2.51 3.74
CA SER A 216 -8.19 1.40 2.78
C SER A 216 -9.55 1.30 2.11
N ALA A 217 -9.57 1.07 0.81
CA ALA A 217 -10.76 1.03 -0.03
C ALA A 217 -10.72 -0.21 -0.91
N VAL A 218 -11.61 -1.15 -0.62
CA VAL A 218 -11.76 -2.39 -1.37
C VAL A 218 -12.89 -2.20 -2.37
N ASP A 219 -12.60 -2.34 -3.66
CA ASP A 219 -13.62 -2.32 -4.70
C ASP A 219 -14.40 -3.64 -4.68
N ILE A 220 -15.69 -3.56 -4.35
CA ILE A 220 -16.59 -4.71 -4.29
C ILE A 220 -17.55 -4.78 -5.47
N THR A 221 -17.40 -3.88 -6.46
CA THR A 221 -18.28 -3.82 -7.64
C THR A 221 -18.30 -5.15 -8.38
N GLY A 222 -17.13 -5.78 -8.56
CA GLY A 222 -17.01 -7.06 -9.25
C GLY A 222 -17.59 -8.25 -8.47
N SER A 223 -17.45 -8.25 -7.14
CA SER A 223 -17.99 -9.32 -6.28
C SER A 223 -19.51 -9.35 -6.36
N MET A 224 -20.15 -8.19 -6.24
CA MET A 224 -21.60 -8.08 -6.31
C MET A 224 -22.18 -8.54 -7.65
N ILE A 225 -21.54 -8.20 -8.76
CA ILE A 225 -21.99 -8.66 -10.09
C ILE A 225 -21.93 -10.18 -10.19
N ALA A 226 -20.88 -10.80 -9.65
CA ALA A 226 -20.76 -12.26 -9.62
C ALA A 226 -21.80 -12.89 -8.69
N ASP A 227 -22.04 -12.31 -7.52
CA ASP A 227 -23.03 -12.78 -6.56
C ASP A 227 -24.46 -12.69 -7.15
N GLU A 228 -24.80 -11.60 -7.83
CA GLU A 228 -26.07 -11.44 -8.55
C GLU A 228 -26.23 -12.46 -9.69
N GLU A 229 -25.18 -12.72 -10.47
CA GLU A 229 -25.21 -13.71 -11.56
C GLU A 229 -25.37 -15.14 -11.03
N ILE A 230 -24.69 -15.47 -9.92
CA ILE A 230 -24.85 -16.75 -9.22
C ILE A 230 -26.27 -16.89 -8.70
N GLN A 231 -26.80 -15.85 -8.04
CA GLN A 231 -28.14 -15.87 -7.47
C GLN A 231 -29.21 -16.07 -8.55
N LYS A 232 -29.08 -15.37 -9.68
CA LYS A 232 -29.97 -15.56 -10.83
C LYS A 232 -29.87 -16.98 -11.41
N THR A 233 -28.66 -17.52 -11.53
CA THR A 233 -28.44 -18.89 -12.03
C THR A 233 -29.07 -19.93 -11.10
N LEU A 234 -29.00 -19.72 -9.78
CA LEU A 234 -29.63 -20.58 -8.79
C LEU A 234 -31.17 -20.53 -8.89
N GLU A 235 -31.75 -19.35 -9.02
CA GLU A 235 -33.20 -19.17 -9.21
C GLU A 235 -33.71 -19.90 -10.47
N ASP A 236 -33.01 -19.73 -11.61
CA ASP A 236 -33.33 -20.40 -12.87
C ASP A 236 -33.22 -21.93 -12.74
N LEU A 237 -32.20 -22.43 -12.03
CA LEU A 237 -31.99 -23.86 -11.81
C LEU A 237 -33.07 -24.45 -10.90
N GLU A 238 -33.47 -23.75 -9.83
CA GLU A 238 -34.55 -24.16 -8.96
C GLU A 238 -35.90 -24.25 -9.69
N GLU A 239 -36.17 -23.31 -10.60
CA GLU A 239 -37.36 -23.35 -11.44
C GLU A 239 -37.36 -24.58 -12.37
N GLN A 240 -36.23 -24.86 -13.02
CA GLN A 240 -36.08 -26.05 -13.87
C GLN A 240 -36.23 -27.36 -13.08
N VAL A 241 -35.64 -27.44 -11.88
CA VAL A 241 -35.76 -28.62 -11.00
C VAL A 241 -37.21 -28.83 -10.60
N ARG A 242 -37.94 -27.77 -10.21
CA ARG A 242 -39.36 -27.86 -9.86
C ARG A 242 -40.21 -28.31 -11.05
N ALA A 243 -40.00 -27.73 -12.23
CA ALA A 243 -40.73 -28.10 -13.44
C ALA A 243 -40.49 -29.57 -13.84
N ARG A 244 -39.23 -30.04 -13.82
CA ARG A 244 -38.87 -31.43 -14.11
C ARG A 244 -39.45 -32.40 -13.09
N THR A 245 -39.41 -32.04 -11.80
CA THR A 245 -39.97 -32.87 -10.73
C THR A 245 -41.47 -33.02 -10.88
N ALA A 246 -42.21 -31.92 -11.11
CA ALA A 246 -43.65 -31.96 -11.35
C ALA A 246 -44.02 -32.77 -12.60
N HIS A 247 -43.24 -32.64 -13.69
CA HIS A 247 -43.44 -33.42 -14.90
C HIS A 247 -43.20 -34.93 -14.66
N LEU A 248 -42.12 -35.28 -13.96
CA LEU A 248 -41.81 -36.68 -13.61
C LEU A 248 -42.87 -37.27 -12.67
N GLU A 249 -43.36 -36.51 -11.69
CA GLU A 249 -44.46 -36.94 -10.83
C GLU A 249 -45.75 -37.21 -11.60
N ARG A 250 -46.05 -36.37 -12.59
CA ARG A 250 -47.20 -36.55 -13.47
C ARG A 250 -47.07 -37.83 -14.29
N ILE A 251 -45.93 -38.02 -14.96
CA ILE A 251 -45.66 -39.24 -15.75
C ILE A 251 -45.70 -40.47 -14.83
N ASN A 252 -45.11 -40.40 -13.63
CA ASN A 252 -45.16 -41.51 -12.69
C ASN A 252 -46.59 -41.87 -12.28
N LYS A 253 -47.47 -40.88 -12.07
CA LYS A 253 -48.88 -41.13 -11.77
C LYS A 253 -49.60 -41.78 -12.95
N GLU A 254 -49.36 -41.29 -14.17
CA GLU A 254 -49.92 -41.85 -15.40
C GLU A 254 -49.46 -43.30 -15.62
N LEU A 255 -48.15 -43.58 -15.55
CA LEU A 255 -47.60 -44.93 -15.67
C LEU A 255 -48.15 -45.88 -14.59
N LYS A 256 -48.23 -45.42 -13.34
CA LYS A 256 -48.79 -46.24 -12.25
C LYS A 256 -50.26 -46.56 -12.48
N ALA A 257 -51.03 -45.63 -13.02
CA ALA A 257 -52.43 -45.86 -13.37
C ALA A 257 -52.56 -46.89 -14.50
N GLU A 258 -51.76 -46.77 -15.56
CA GLU A 258 -51.73 -47.70 -16.69
C GLU A 258 -51.33 -49.13 -16.26
N ILE A 259 -50.30 -49.26 -15.42
CA ILE A 259 -49.90 -50.56 -14.84
C ILE A 259 -51.04 -51.17 -14.01
N LEU A 260 -51.79 -50.36 -13.26
CA LEU A 260 -52.90 -50.81 -12.45
C LEU A 260 -54.07 -51.29 -13.31
N GLU A 261 -54.36 -50.59 -14.41
CA GLU A 261 -55.36 -51.01 -15.39
C GLU A 261 -54.95 -52.30 -16.09
N HIS A 262 -53.70 -52.40 -16.55
CA HIS A 262 -53.19 -53.60 -17.21
C HIS A 262 -53.26 -54.83 -16.28
N ARG A 263 -52.86 -54.69 -15.00
CA ARG A 263 -53.00 -55.77 -14.01
C ARG A 263 -54.46 -56.18 -13.77
N ARG A 264 -55.38 -55.22 -13.68
CA ARG A 264 -56.82 -55.51 -13.52
C ARG A 264 -57.35 -56.27 -14.74
N PHE A 265 -56.96 -55.85 -15.94
CA PHE A 265 -57.34 -56.51 -17.19
C PHE A 265 -56.80 -57.94 -17.26
N GLU A 266 -55.51 -58.16 -16.95
CA GLU A 266 -54.90 -59.48 -16.87
C GLU A 266 -55.62 -60.39 -15.86
N SER A 267 -55.96 -59.88 -14.67
CA SER A 267 -56.67 -60.66 -13.65
C SER A 267 -58.12 -61.02 -14.02
N THR A 268 -58.72 -60.29 -14.97
CA THR A 268 -60.10 -60.54 -15.44
C THR A 268 -60.12 -61.52 -16.61
N ILE A 269 -59.11 -61.48 -17.48
CA ILE A 269 -58.97 -62.40 -18.63
C ILE A 269 -58.39 -63.76 -18.22
N PHE A 270 -57.52 -63.78 -17.20
CA PHE A 270 -57.03 -65.01 -16.58
C PHE A 270 -57.53 -65.09 -15.14
N PRO A 271 -58.78 -65.55 -14.88
CA PRO A 271 -59.13 -65.94 -13.52
C PRO A 271 -58.17 -67.08 -13.15
N LYS A 272 -57.41 -66.91 -12.06
CA LYS A 272 -56.54 -67.97 -11.52
C LYS A 272 -57.35 -69.26 -11.43
N GLY A 273 -57.11 -70.15 -12.38
CA GLY A 273 -57.66 -71.49 -12.40
C GLY A 273 -56.76 -72.41 -11.57
N LYS A 274 -57.37 -72.97 -10.53
CA LYS A 274 -56.98 -74.14 -9.72
C LYS A 274 -55.92 -73.98 -8.64
N ASP A 275 -56.42 -74.13 -7.42
CA ASP A 275 -55.76 -74.80 -6.30
C ASP A 275 -55.29 -76.22 -6.64
N LEU A 276 -54.23 -76.65 -5.94
CA LEU A 276 -53.99 -77.94 -5.25
C LEU A 276 -52.58 -78.50 -5.52
N PRO A 277 -51.98 -79.25 -4.57
CA PRO A 277 -51.95 -79.11 -3.11
C PRO A 277 -50.51 -79.10 -2.55
N ASP A 278 -50.38 -78.99 -1.22
CA ASP A 278 -49.16 -79.29 -0.47
C ASP A 278 -48.49 -80.59 -0.95
N ASN A 279 -47.18 -80.53 -1.13
CA ASN A 279 -46.29 -81.64 -0.79
C ASN A 279 -44.93 -81.08 -0.36
N GLU A 280 -44.58 -81.39 0.88
CA GLU A 280 -43.24 -81.38 1.44
C GLU A 280 -42.25 -82.08 0.50
N VAL A 281 -40.98 -81.64 0.50
CA VAL A 281 -39.75 -82.47 0.62
C VAL A 281 -38.55 -81.51 0.54
N GLU A 282 -37.96 -81.25 1.71
CA GLU A 282 -36.57 -81.59 2.07
C GLU A 282 -35.36 -81.18 1.19
N GLY A 283 -34.30 -80.74 1.89
CA GLY A 283 -32.90 -80.72 1.46
C GLY A 283 -32.44 -79.40 0.83
N GLU A 284 -31.24 -78.88 1.02
CA GLU A 284 -30.09 -79.17 1.89
C GLU A 284 -29.07 -78.06 1.51
N LYS A 285 -28.37 -77.50 2.51
CA LYS A 285 -27.14 -76.67 2.44
C LYS A 285 -27.25 -75.20 2.05
#